data_AF-A0A522T0Z0-F1
#
_entry.id   AF-A0A522T0Z0-F1
#
_cell.length_a   1.000
_cell.length_b   1.000
_cell.length_c   1.000
_cell.angle_alpha   90.00
_cell.angle_beta   90.00
_cell.angle_gamma   90.00
#
_symmetry.space_group_name_H-M   'P 1'
#
loop_
_entity.id
_entity.type
_entity.pdbx_description
1 polymer ?
#
loop_
_entity_poly.entity_id
_entity_poly.type
_entity_poly.pdbx_seq_one_letter_code
_entity_poly.pdbx_strand_id
1 'polypeptide(L)'
;MKQLLRLPSSWLSLPLLFACGLTWFTYDLSVDYLQGLLLLALLAAVIILFDVQAGVRLPEFARFRARHYAGTREAFLALALAWLIVLFCVLDLTLFPIPLFDKPSAYAVMDGGRAHVRHVSDMCWVLPPIGLLCARSRRLRIALIAIGFVFPVLVIDRNRLFATFFSFALVLVLRRDEARPLPWKTLLLLALAGSSIFSILGMLRSGPLDHVTLPFSAAYHAAPQAIKWLLLYASAGPYNFSAILAKGYRNPDFLINQLVPLHGSVATAGTGIPLDASNINVGTEFFPFLLAFGPVGAALSVFALYALLLWSVQRLRPAVPLFSLLMFLRMTYVGVMSPFAPQAFTWTNAGFIGICLVLPVIASWLPNRRALAPSPSTQRVANHGTR
;
A
#
# COMPACT_ATOMS: atom_id res chain seq x y z
N MET A 1 -15.88 14.99 -7.00
CA MET A 1 -15.06 13.74 -7.06
C MET A 1 -13.68 13.93 -7.71
N LYS A 2 -13.55 14.53 -8.90
CA LYS A 2 -12.25 14.66 -9.62
C LYS A 2 -11.17 15.44 -8.82
N GLN A 3 -11.57 16.47 -8.08
CA GLN A 3 -10.65 17.27 -7.27
C GLN A 3 -10.19 16.54 -5.99
N LEU A 4 -11.03 15.66 -5.43
CA LEU A 4 -10.68 14.86 -4.24
C LEU A 4 -9.55 13.86 -4.55
N LEU A 5 -9.60 13.17 -5.68
CA LEU A 5 -8.51 12.25 -6.09
C LEU A 5 -7.16 12.94 -6.30
N ARG A 6 -7.17 14.27 -6.48
CA ARG A 6 -5.96 15.08 -6.62
C ARG A 6 -5.45 15.66 -5.29
N LEU A 7 -6.19 15.51 -4.20
CA LEU A 7 -5.76 15.88 -2.85
C LEU A 7 -4.93 14.73 -2.26
N PRO A 8 -3.66 14.95 -1.87
CA PRO A 8 -2.86 13.94 -1.16
C PRO A 8 -3.58 13.36 0.06
N SER A 9 -4.15 14.21 0.91
CA SER A 9 -4.94 13.86 2.10
C SER A 9 -6.08 12.88 1.83
N SER A 10 -6.64 12.85 0.62
CA SER A 10 -7.72 11.91 0.29
C SER A 10 -7.31 10.45 0.36
N TRP A 11 -6.01 10.15 0.24
CA TRP A 11 -5.48 8.79 0.32
C TRP A 11 -5.16 8.33 1.74
N LEU A 12 -5.31 9.19 2.74
CA LEU A 12 -5.06 8.88 4.16
C LEU A 12 -6.28 9.23 5.01
N SER A 13 -6.72 10.48 4.95
CA SER A 13 -7.78 11.01 5.81
C SER A 13 -9.15 10.44 5.47
N LEU A 14 -9.51 10.26 4.20
CA LEU A 14 -10.83 9.69 3.85
C LEU A 14 -10.96 8.22 4.27
N PRO A 15 -9.97 7.33 4.01
CA PRO A 15 -9.95 5.98 4.57
C PRO A 15 -10.03 5.96 6.10
N LEU A 16 -9.30 6.87 6.77
CA LEU A 16 -9.32 6.96 8.23
C LEU A 16 -10.68 7.40 8.77
N LEU A 17 -11.29 8.44 8.20
CA LEU A 17 -12.64 8.89 8.56
C LEU A 17 -13.69 7.81 8.28
N PHE A 18 -13.57 7.13 7.14
CA PHE A 18 -14.45 6.02 6.79
C PHE A 18 -14.34 4.88 7.80
N ALA A 19 -13.12 4.49 8.19
CA ALA A 19 -12.90 3.46 9.19
C ALA A 19 -13.42 3.86 10.58
N CYS A 20 -13.25 5.13 10.99
CA CYS A 20 -13.83 5.65 12.23
C CYS A 20 -15.36 5.60 12.22
N GLY A 21 -16.00 6.04 11.13
CA GLY A 21 -17.45 5.99 10.98
C GLY A 21 -17.99 4.55 10.94
N LEU A 22 -17.25 3.64 10.26
CA LEU A 22 -17.60 2.23 10.24
C LEU A 22 -17.48 1.58 11.62
N THR A 23 -16.45 1.96 12.39
CA THR A 23 -16.25 1.50 13.76
C THR A 23 -17.39 1.96 14.66
N TRP A 24 -17.78 3.23 14.56
CA TRP A 24 -18.95 3.75 15.26
C TRP A 24 -20.24 3.00 14.93
N PHE A 25 -20.42 2.56 13.69
CA PHE A 25 -21.60 1.79 13.27
C PHE A 25 -21.54 0.30 13.67
N THR A 26 -20.33 -0.27 13.71
CA THR A 26 -20.13 -1.72 13.86
C THR A 26 -20.16 -2.17 15.32
N TYR A 27 -19.80 -1.30 16.26
CA TYR A 27 -19.69 -1.62 17.67
C TYR A 27 -20.60 -0.75 18.54
N ASP A 28 -21.13 -1.34 19.60
CA ASP A 28 -21.75 -0.62 20.71
C ASP A 28 -20.64 -0.07 21.62
N LEU A 29 -20.11 1.09 21.24
CA LEU A 29 -18.94 1.69 21.88
C LEU A 29 -19.27 2.31 23.24
N SER A 30 -18.38 2.09 24.21
CA SER A 30 -18.40 2.87 25.45
C SER A 30 -17.97 4.32 25.19
N VAL A 31 -18.41 5.22 26.08
CA VAL A 31 -18.06 6.65 26.00
C VAL A 31 -16.54 6.86 26.05
N ASP A 32 -15.82 6.03 26.81
CA ASP A 32 -14.36 6.13 26.92
C ASP A 32 -13.65 5.79 25.61
N TYR A 33 -14.20 4.86 24.81
CA TYR A 33 -13.57 4.44 23.55
C TYR A 33 -13.80 5.48 22.47
N LEU A 34 -14.84 6.32 22.58
CA LEU A 34 -15.09 7.39 21.62
C LEU A 34 -13.92 8.38 21.51
N GLN A 35 -13.16 8.58 22.59
CA GLN A 35 -12.01 9.50 22.60
C GLN A 35 -10.95 9.12 21.55
N GLY A 36 -10.68 7.82 21.38
CA GLY A 36 -9.72 7.33 20.38
C GLY A 36 -10.18 7.56 18.96
N LEU A 37 -11.48 7.32 18.69
CA LEU A 37 -12.07 7.60 17.37
C LEU A 37 -12.08 9.09 17.06
N LEU A 38 -12.44 9.93 18.03
CA LEU A 38 -12.43 11.39 17.86
C LEU A 38 -11.02 11.91 17.59
N LEU A 39 -9.99 11.37 18.27
CA LEU A 39 -8.60 11.72 17.99
C LEU A 39 -8.24 11.41 16.53
N LEU A 40 -8.51 10.19 16.06
CA LEU A 40 -8.21 9.81 14.66
C LEU A 40 -8.99 10.66 13.65
N ALA A 41 -10.27 10.93 13.92
CA ALA A 41 -11.12 11.76 13.05
C ALA A 41 -10.65 13.23 13.01
N LEU A 42 -10.27 13.79 14.16
CA LEU A 42 -9.74 15.15 14.26
C LEU A 42 -8.42 15.29 13.49
N LEU A 43 -7.49 14.34 13.66
CA LEU A 43 -6.22 14.34 12.92
C LEU A 43 -6.45 14.26 11.40
N ALA A 44 -7.38 13.40 10.97
CA ALA A 44 -7.77 13.29 9.57
C ALA A 44 -8.33 14.62 9.02
N ALA A 45 -9.19 15.28 9.78
CA ALA A 45 -9.81 16.57 9.42
C ALA A 45 -8.76 17.70 9.35
N VAL A 46 -7.85 17.77 10.32
CA VAL A 46 -6.73 18.73 10.32
C VAL A 46 -5.87 18.57 9.07
N ILE A 47 -5.55 17.33 8.69
CA ILE A 47 -4.79 17.05 7.47
C ILE A 47 -5.54 17.53 6.23
N ILE A 48 -6.84 17.23 6.10
CA ILE A 48 -7.66 17.69 4.96
C ILE A 48 -7.67 19.22 4.89
N LEU A 49 -7.89 19.88 6.03
CA LEU A 49 -7.93 21.34 6.11
C LEU A 49 -6.61 21.96 5.67
N PHE A 50 -5.50 21.44 6.18
CA PHE A 50 -4.17 21.89 5.79
C PHE A 50 -3.93 21.72 4.28
N ASP A 51 -4.30 20.57 3.70
CA ASP A 51 -4.08 20.26 2.29
C ASP A 51 -4.93 21.12 1.33
N VAL A 52 -6.13 21.49 1.78
CA VAL A 52 -7.01 22.45 1.10
C VAL A 52 -6.40 23.85 1.14
N GLN A 53 -5.95 24.32 2.31
CA GLN A 53 -5.34 25.64 2.49
C GLN A 53 -4.00 25.80 1.77
N ALA A 54 -3.13 24.79 1.86
CA ALA A 54 -1.83 24.78 1.21
C ALA A 54 -1.92 24.58 -0.32
N GLY A 55 -3.10 24.28 -0.86
CA GLY A 55 -3.31 24.10 -2.30
C GLY A 55 -2.52 22.95 -2.91
N VAL A 56 -2.06 21.98 -2.12
CA VAL A 56 -1.25 20.88 -2.62
C VAL A 56 -2.11 19.95 -3.47
N ARG A 57 -1.71 19.73 -4.71
CA ARG A 57 -2.39 18.82 -5.63
C ARG A 57 -1.41 17.87 -6.31
N LEU A 58 -1.90 16.69 -6.66
CA LEU A 58 -1.23 15.80 -7.60
C LEU A 58 -1.06 16.51 -8.96
N PRO A 59 -0.05 16.11 -9.75
CA PRO A 59 0.06 16.51 -11.14
C PRO A 59 -1.23 16.22 -11.91
N GLU A 60 -1.46 16.96 -13.00
CA GLU A 60 -2.62 16.75 -13.87
C GLU A 60 -2.58 15.36 -14.50
N PHE A 61 -3.75 14.72 -14.68
CA PHE A 61 -3.81 13.36 -15.24
C PHE A 61 -3.31 13.31 -16.69
N ALA A 62 -3.42 14.44 -17.41
CA ALA A 62 -2.79 14.63 -18.72
C ALA A 62 -1.28 14.30 -18.70
N ARG A 63 -0.54 14.66 -17.63
CA ARG A 63 0.89 14.36 -17.51
C ARG A 63 1.17 12.87 -17.34
N PHE A 64 0.36 12.16 -16.54
CA PHE A 64 0.47 10.71 -16.37
C PHE A 64 0.15 9.96 -17.67
N ARG A 65 -0.82 10.45 -18.45
CA ARG A 65 -1.17 9.88 -19.76
C ARG A 65 -0.08 10.13 -20.80
N ALA A 66 0.41 11.36 -20.90
CA ALA A 66 1.43 11.76 -21.88
C ALA A 66 2.76 11.03 -21.69
N ARG A 67 3.07 10.59 -20.47
CA ARG A 67 4.32 9.88 -20.18
C ARG A 67 4.32 8.47 -20.75
N HIS A 68 5.32 8.19 -21.58
CA HIS A 68 5.59 6.88 -22.15
C HIS A 68 6.88 6.31 -21.57
N TYR A 69 6.77 5.23 -20.79
CA TYR A 69 7.94 4.58 -20.17
C TYR A 69 8.55 3.52 -21.07
N ALA A 70 7.79 2.88 -21.96
CA ALA A 70 8.25 1.76 -22.76
C ALA A 70 9.54 2.04 -23.57
N GLY A 71 10.61 1.32 -23.21
CA GLY A 71 11.94 1.44 -23.79
C GLY A 71 12.71 2.71 -23.45
N THR A 72 12.42 3.32 -22.31
CA THR A 72 13.37 4.17 -21.61
C THR A 72 14.32 3.32 -20.76
N ARG A 73 15.41 3.92 -20.27
CA ARG A 73 16.34 3.29 -19.31
C ARG A 73 15.63 2.90 -18.00
N GLU A 74 14.71 3.74 -17.54
CA GLU A 74 13.88 3.45 -16.36
C GLU A 74 13.04 2.19 -16.55
N ALA A 75 12.40 2.04 -17.71
CA ALA A 75 11.61 0.84 -18.00
C ALA A 75 12.46 -0.42 -18.10
N PHE A 76 13.70 -0.32 -18.59
CA PHE A 76 14.62 -1.44 -18.60
C PHE A 76 14.93 -1.92 -17.16
N LEU A 77 15.30 -1.00 -16.27
CA LEU A 77 15.56 -1.34 -14.86
C LEU A 77 14.31 -1.82 -14.13
N ALA A 78 13.15 -1.25 -14.41
CA ALA A 78 11.89 -1.72 -13.84
C ALA A 78 11.54 -3.14 -14.31
N LEU A 79 11.76 -3.45 -15.59
CA LEU A 79 11.57 -4.81 -16.10
C LEU A 79 12.60 -5.80 -15.52
N ALA A 80 13.84 -5.37 -15.27
CA ALA A 80 14.84 -6.18 -14.58
C ALA A 80 14.42 -6.45 -13.11
N LEU A 81 13.93 -5.43 -12.40
CA LEU A 81 13.34 -5.59 -11.07
C LEU A 81 12.15 -6.55 -11.09
N ALA A 82 11.26 -6.42 -12.08
CA ALA A 82 10.12 -7.31 -12.24
C ALA A 82 10.55 -8.77 -12.45
N TRP A 83 11.59 -9.01 -13.26
CA TRP A 83 12.17 -10.34 -13.43
C TRP A 83 12.74 -10.91 -12.13
N LEU A 84 13.46 -10.09 -11.35
CA LEU A 84 13.96 -10.49 -10.04
C LEU A 84 12.82 -10.88 -9.10
N ILE A 85 11.75 -10.08 -9.06
CA ILE A 85 10.56 -10.39 -8.24
C ILE A 85 9.91 -11.70 -8.70
N VAL A 86 9.74 -11.90 -10.02
CA VAL A 86 9.18 -13.15 -10.57
C VAL A 86 10.03 -14.35 -10.19
N LEU A 87 11.36 -14.24 -10.27
CA LEU A 87 12.27 -15.30 -9.83
C LEU A 87 12.03 -15.64 -8.36
N PHE A 88 11.94 -14.64 -7.49
CA PHE A 88 11.67 -14.86 -6.07
C PHE A 88 10.26 -15.40 -5.78
N CYS A 89 9.25 -15.04 -6.58
CA CYS A 89 7.93 -15.67 -6.50
C CYS A 89 8.01 -17.16 -6.86
N VAL A 90 8.77 -17.54 -7.89
CA VAL A 90 8.98 -18.95 -8.24
C VAL A 90 9.72 -19.67 -7.12
N LEU A 91 10.82 -19.10 -6.61
CA LEU A 91 11.57 -19.66 -5.50
C LEU A 91 10.70 -19.88 -4.26
N ASP A 92 9.83 -18.93 -3.90
CA ASP A 92 8.92 -19.07 -2.76
C ASP A 92 7.98 -20.27 -2.95
N LEU A 93 7.41 -20.43 -4.15
CA LEU A 93 6.47 -21.52 -4.46
C LEU A 93 7.15 -22.88 -4.65
N THR A 94 8.44 -22.92 -5.01
CA THR A 94 9.17 -24.19 -5.23
C THR A 94 9.93 -24.67 -4.00
N LEU A 95 10.41 -23.76 -3.15
CA LEU A 95 11.23 -24.10 -1.99
C LEU A 95 10.43 -24.26 -0.70
N PHE A 96 9.20 -23.73 -0.64
CA PHE A 96 8.38 -23.74 0.56
C PHE A 96 6.96 -24.24 0.28
N PRO A 97 6.29 -24.81 1.30
CA PRO A 97 4.90 -25.26 1.16
C PRO A 97 3.99 -24.10 0.76
N ILE A 98 3.11 -24.37 -0.19
CA ILE A 98 2.15 -23.38 -0.73
C ILE A 98 0.97 -23.32 0.24
N PRO A 99 0.77 -22.19 0.96
CA PRO A 99 -0.25 -22.09 2.00
C PRO A 99 -1.66 -22.45 1.55
N LEU A 100 -2.01 -22.18 0.29
CA LEU A 100 -3.31 -22.51 -0.28
C LEU A 100 -3.56 -24.01 -0.45
N PHE A 101 -2.51 -24.80 -0.73
CA PHE A 101 -2.63 -26.24 -1.03
C PHE A 101 -2.27 -27.13 0.16
N ASP A 102 -1.28 -26.74 0.97
CA ASP A 102 -0.79 -27.57 2.05
C ASP A 102 -1.56 -27.34 3.36
N LYS A 103 -1.36 -26.16 3.96
CA LYS A 103 -2.01 -25.75 5.22
C LYS A 103 -1.99 -24.23 5.34
N PRO A 104 -3.13 -23.57 5.65
CA PRO A 104 -3.17 -22.11 5.80
C PRO A 104 -2.20 -21.56 6.85
N SER A 105 -1.90 -22.34 7.90
CA SER A 105 -0.94 -21.99 8.93
C SER A 105 0.50 -21.87 8.43
N ALA A 106 0.86 -22.52 7.31
CA ALA A 106 2.17 -22.38 6.69
C ALA A 106 2.46 -20.94 6.27
N TYR A 107 1.45 -20.08 6.10
CA TYR A 107 1.64 -18.64 5.89
C TYR A 107 2.49 -17.98 6.97
N ALA A 108 2.28 -18.34 8.23
CA ALA A 108 2.89 -17.68 9.38
C ALA A 108 4.29 -18.24 9.72
N VAL A 109 4.69 -19.35 9.10
CA VAL A 109 5.97 -20.00 9.34
C VAL A 109 7.01 -19.40 8.40
N MET A 110 7.95 -18.64 8.97
CA MET A 110 8.99 -17.89 8.25
C MET A 110 10.40 -18.49 8.39
N ASP A 111 10.49 -19.74 8.81
CA ASP A 111 11.74 -20.47 9.05
C ASP A 111 12.49 -20.82 7.75
N GLY A 112 13.74 -21.28 7.88
CA GLY A 112 14.51 -21.83 6.76
C GLY A 112 14.84 -20.82 5.65
N GLY A 113 14.93 -19.52 5.98
CA GLY A 113 15.23 -18.46 5.03
C GLY A 113 14.03 -17.97 4.21
N ARG A 114 12.83 -18.49 4.47
CA ARG A 114 11.60 -18.04 3.81
C ARG A 114 11.37 -16.55 3.96
N ALA A 115 11.69 -15.97 5.13
CA ALA A 115 11.60 -14.54 5.37
C ALA A 115 12.36 -13.71 4.31
N HIS A 116 13.58 -14.13 3.94
CA HIS A 116 14.40 -13.42 2.95
C HIS A 116 13.82 -13.50 1.55
N VAL A 117 13.35 -14.68 1.15
CA VAL A 117 12.67 -14.86 -0.15
C VAL A 117 11.41 -14.01 -0.19
N ARG A 118 10.65 -14.03 0.90
CA ARG A 118 9.37 -13.34 1.02
C ARG A 118 9.49 -11.82 1.04
N HIS A 119 10.58 -11.26 1.55
CA HIS A 119 10.85 -9.83 1.47
C HIS A 119 10.91 -9.30 0.02
N VAL A 120 11.37 -10.12 -0.92
CA VAL A 120 11.44 -9.77 -2.34
C VAL A 120 10.16 -10.18 -3.08
N SER A 121 9.66 -11.40 -2.86
CA SER A 121 8.44 -11.90 -3.53
C SER A 121 7.19 -11.09 -3.13
N ASP A 122 7.16 -10.52 -1.93
CA ASP A 122 6.11 -9.60 -1.46
C ASP A 122 5.99 -8.33 -2.32
N MET A 123 7.02 -7.97 -3.08
CA MET A 123 6.98 -6.84 -4.03
C MET A 123 6.21 -7.18 -5.32
N CYS A 124 5.60 -8.36 -5.42
CA CYS A 124 4.77 -8.80 -6.56
C CYS A 124 3.66 -7.81 -6.95
N TRP A 125 3.16 -6.99 -6.02
CA TRP A 125 2.16 -5.95 -6.29
C TRP A 125 2.62 -4.89 -7.31
N VAL A 126 3.93 -4.77 -7.53
CA VAL A 126 4.55 -3.84 -8.48
C VAL A 126 4.49 -4.39 -9.93
N LEU A 127 4.31 -5.70 -10.11
CA LEU A 127 4.32 -6.36 -11.42
C LEU A 127 3.20 -5.84 -12.35
N PRO A 128 1.93 -5.70 -11.94
CA PRO A 128 0.91 -5.15 -12.82
C PRO A 128 1.16 -3.69 -13.25
N PRO A 129 1.52 -2.75 -12.35
CA PRO A 129 1.96 -1.40 -12.76
C PRO A 129 3.12 -1.43 -13.76
N ILE A 130 4.17 -2.22 -13.52
CA ILE A 130 5.30 -2.33 -14.45
C ILE A 130 4.85 -2.91 -15.80
N GLY A 131 4.02 -3.96 -15.78
CA GLY A 131 3.47 -4.57 -17.00
C GLY A 131 2.64 -3.59 -17.83
N LEU A 132 1.81 -2.77 -17.19
CA LEU A 132 1.00 -1.75 -17.87
C LEU A 132 1.84 -0.60 -18.45
N LEU A 133 2.88 -0.18 -17.73
CA LEU A 133 3.63 1.04 -18.06
C LEU A 133 4.85 0.78 -18.96
N CYS A 134 5.54 -0.34 -18.74
CA CYS A 134 6.87 -0.60 -19.30
C CYS A 134 6.87 -1.68 -20.39
N ALA A 135 5.97 -2.66 -20.33
CA ALA A 135 5.98 -3.80 -21.26
C ALA A 135 5.43 -3.42 -22.65
N ARG A 136 6.26 -3.64 -23.68
CA ARG A 136 5.90 -3.48 -25.10
C ARG A 136 5.09 -4.66 -25.63
N SER A 137 5.47 -5.88 -25.26
CA SER A 137 4.80 -7.08 -25.74
C SER A 137 3.53 -7.35 -24.91
N ARG A 138 2.45 -7.71 -25.61
CA ARG A 138 1.18 -8.07 -24.97
C ARG A 138 1.33 -9.28 -24.04
N ARG A 139 2.14 -10.26 -24.44
CA ARG A 139 2.42 -11.48 -23.65
C ARG A 139 3.10 -11.15 -22.33
N LEU A 140 4.16 -10.35 -22.34
CA LEU A 140 4.86 -9.95 -21.11
C LEU A 140 3.95 -9.12 -20.19
N ARG A 141 3.18 -8.20 -20.76
CA ARG A 141 2.18 -7.43 -19.99
C ARG A 141 1.19 -8.35 -19.27
N ILE A 142 0.59 -9.29 -19.99
CA ILE A 142 -0.39 -10.22 -19.42
C ILE A 142 0.26 -11.10 -18.35
N ALA A 143 1.47 -11.62 -18.62
CA ALA A 143 2.20 -12.46 -17.67
C ALA A 143 2.49 -11.71 -16.35
N LEU A 144 3.00 -10.48 -16.42
CA LEU A 144 3.29 -9.67 -15.23
C LEU A 144 2.03 -9.34 -14.42
N ILE A 145 0.92 -9.02 -15.12
CA ILE A 145 -0.37 -8.78 -14.46
C ILE A 145 -0.85 -10.08 -13.78
N ALA A 146 -0.85 -11.20 -14.50
CA ALA A 146 -1.33 -12.48 -13.99
C ALA A 146 -0.52 -12.93 -12.76
N ILE A 147 0.81 -12.86 -12.81
CA ILE A 147 1.67 -13.23 -11.68
C ILE A 147 1.37 -12.34 -10.46
N GLY A 148 1.23 -11.03 -10.65
CA GLY A 148 0.89 -10.11 -9.57
C GLY A 148 -0.44 -10.42 -8.87
N PHE A 149 -1.43 -10.99 -9.57
CA PHE A 149 -2.71 -11.41 -8.97
C PHE A 149 -2.68 -12.83 -8.41
N VAL A 150 -2.07 -13.78 -9.11
CA VAL A 150 -2.10 -15.21 -8.75
C VAL A 150 -1.19 -15.48 -7.55
N PHE A 151 0.03 -14.90 -7.53
CA PHE A 151 1.00 -15.19 -6.47
C PHE A 151 0.45 -14.88 -5.06
N PRO A 152 -0.09 -13.69 -4.76
CA PRO A 152 -0.69 -13.40 -3.45
C PRO A 152 -1.81 -14.36 -3.04
N VAL A 153 -2.59 -14.88 -4.00
CA VAL A 153 -3.65 -15.86 -3.73
C VAL A 153 -3.05 -17.20 -3.30
N LEU A 154 -2.04 -17.69 -4.02
CA LEU A 154 -1.34 -18.95 -3.68
C LEU A 154 -0.71 -18.88 -2.29
N VAL A 155 -0.18 -17.72 -1.91
CA VAL A 155 0.45 -17.52 -0.61
C VAL A 155 -0.50 -17.00 0.48
N ILE A 156 -1.82 -16.90 0.24
CA ILE A 156 -2.85 -16.38 1.18
C ILE A 156 -2.45 -14.99 1.74
N ASP A 157 -1.82 -14.15 0.92
CA ASP A 157 -1.43 -12.79 1.32
C ASP A 157 -2.46 -11.74 0.90
N ARG A 158 -3.34 -11.44 1.85
CA ARG A 158 -4.41 -10.45 1.72
C ARG A 158 -3.88 -9.04 1.46
N ASN A 159 -2.79 -8.66 2.11
CA ASN A 159 -2.23 -7.32 2.00
C ASN A 159 -1.57 -7.09 0.63
N ARG A 160 -0.87 -8.08 0.09
CA ARG A 160 -0.29 -7.96 -1.26
C ARG A 160 -1.33 -8.04 -2.35
N LEU A 161 -2.39 -8.84 -2.15
CA LEU A 161 -3.52 -8.86 -3.06
C LEU A 161 -4.19 -7.47 -3.17
N PHE A 162 -4.50 -6.83 -2.04
CA PHE A 162 -5.07 -5.48 -2.07
C PHE A 162 -4.13 -4.45 -2.68
N ALA A 163 -2.83 -4.51 -2.38
CA ALA A 163 -1.83 -3.63 -2.99
C ALA A 163 -1.84 -3.75 -4.53
N THR A 164 -2.00 -4.97 -5.03
CA THR A 164 -2.07 -5.30 -6.46
C THR A 164 -3.34 -4.71 -7.09
N PHE A 165 -4.52 -4.99 -6.53
CA PHE A 165 -5.79 -4.44 -7.00
C PHE A 165 -5.78 -2.90 -6.98
N PHE A 166 -5.34 -2.32 -5.86
CA PHE A 166 -5.30 -0.87 -5.67
C PHE A 166 -4.36 -0.21 -6.67
N SER A 167 -3.12 -0.69 -6.78
CA SER A 167 -2.12 -0.09 -7.68
C SER A 167 -2.51 -0.23 -9.14
N PHE A 168 -3.06 -1.38 -9.52
CA PHE A 168 -3.58 -1.61 -10.86
C PHE A 168 -4.73 -0.65 -11.19
N ALA A 169 -5.75 -0.56 -10.31
CA ALA A 169 -6.88 0.34 -10.47
C ALA A 169 -6.45 1.81 -10.51
N LEU A 170 -5.53 2.22 -9.64
CA LEU A 170 -5.05 3.59 -9.57
C LEU A 170 -4.27 3.99 -10.83
N VAL A 171 -3.44 3.10 -11.37
CA VAL A 171 -2.77 3.35 -12.67
C VAL A 171 -3.78 3.52 -13.80
N LEU A 172 -4.85 2.71 -13.83
CA LEU A 172 -5.92 2.86 -14.83
C LEU A 172 -6.63 4.21 -14.70
N VAL A 173 -6.89 4.68 -13.48
CA VAL A 173 -7.51 5.98 -13.22
C VAL A 173 -6.59 7.14 -13.61
N LEU A 174 -5.31 7.09 -13.20
CA LEU A 174 -4.35 8.17 -13.42
C LEU A 174 -4.00 8.35 -14.91
N ARG A 175 -3.99 7.29 -15.70
CA ARG A 175 -3.67 7.36 -17.15
C ARG A 175 -4.87 7.53 -18.07
N ARG A 176 -6.06 7.64 -17.49
CA ARG A 176 -7.32 7.82 -18.22
C ARG A 176 -7.36 9.19 -18.89
N ASP A 177 -8.10 9.27 -19.99
CA ASP A 177 -8.52 10.54 -20.57
C ASP A 177 -9.51 11.28 -19.65
N GLU A 178 -9.23 12.54 -19.30
CA GLU A 178 -10.08 13.34 -18.42
C GLU A 178 -11.46 13.64 -19.00
N ALA A 179 -11.56 13.68 -20.33
CA ALA A 179 -12.80 13.89 -21.08
C ALA A 179 -13.73 12.67 -21.02
N ARG A 180 -13.20 11.47 -20.76
CA ARG A 180 -13.99 10.24 -20.67
C ARG A 180 -14.58 10.05 -19.26
N PRO A 181 -15.71 9.36 -19.10
CA PRO A 181 -16.23 8.98 -17.78
C PRO A 181 -15.27 8.04 -17.05
N LEU A 182 -15.39 7.94 -15.72
CA LEU A 182 -14.57 7.00 -14.94
C LEU A 182 -14.97 5.57 -15.34
N PRO A 183 -14.01 4.62 -15.41
CA PRO A 183 -14.30 3.24 -15.76
C PRO A 183 -14.95 2.51 -14.57
N TRP A 184 -16.08 3.03 -14.09
CA TRP A 184 -16.75 2.57 -12.88
C TRP A 184 -17.09 1.09 -12.92
N LYS A 185 -17.48 0.55 -14.09
CA LYS A 185 -17.73 -0.89 -14.25
C LYS A 185 -16.49 -1.73 -13.94
N THR A 186 -15.33 -1.33 -14.47
CA THR A 186 -14.05 -2.02 -14.21
C THR A 186 -13.62 -1.84 -12.76
N LEU A 187 -13.72 -0.63 -12.21
CA LEU A 187 -13.36 -0.36 -10.82
C LEU A 187 -14.26 -1.12 -9.84
N LEU A 188 -15.56 -1.17 -10.10
CA LEU A 188 -16.53 -1.92 -9.31
C LEU A 188 -16.26 -3.42 -9.41
N LEU A 189 -16.00 -3.95 -10.60
CA LEU A 189 -15.63 -5.35 -10.79
C LEU A 189 -14.35 -5.71 -10.02
N LEU A 190 -13.32 -4.85 -10.10
CA LEU A 190 -12.07 -5.03 -9.35
C LEU A 190 -12.32 -4.97 -7.83
N ALA A 191 -13.15 -4.04 -7.37
CA ALA A 191 -13.49 -3.90 -5.96
C ALA A 191 -14.27 -5.11 -5.44
N LEU A 192 -15.26 -5.60 -6.20
CA LEU A 192 -16.03 -6.80 -5.87
C LEU A 192 -15.14 -8.04 -5.87
N ALA A 193 -14.36 -8.26 -6.93
CA ALA A 193 -13.44 -9.40 -7.02
C ALA A 193 -12.42 -9.38 -5.87
N GLY A 194 -11.80 -8.23 -5.60
CA GLY A 194 -10.86 -8.07 -4.49
C GLY A 194 -11.50 -8.34 -3.13
N SER A 195 -12.70 -7.80 -2.88
CA SER A 195 -13.43 -7.99 -1.62
C SER A 195 -13.90 -9.43 -1.42
N SER A 196 -14.36 -10.08 -2.49
CA SER A 196 -14.76 -11.49 -2.47
C SER A 196 -13.58 -12.41 -2.19
N ILE A 197 -12.48 -12.27 -2.93
CA ILE A 197 -11.26 -13.07 -2.70
C ILE A 197 -10.73 -12.81 -1.29
N PHE A 198 -10.71 -11.55 -0.84
CA PHE A 198 -10.29 -11.19 0.51
C PHE A 198 -11.13 -11.91 1.58
N SER A 199 -12.46 -11.89 1.43
CA SER A 199 -13.38 -12.52 2.38
C SER A 199 -13.20 -14.04 2.40
N ILE A 200 -13.04 -14.67 1.23
CA ILE A 200 -12.79 -16.10 1.09
C ILE A 200 -11.46 -16.48 1.77
N LEU A 201 -10.38 -15.75 1.46
CA LEU A 201 -9.07 -15.98 2.09
C LEU A 201 -9.13 -15.73 3.61
N GLY A 202 -9.94 -14.78 4.07
CA GLY A 202 -10.20 -14.54 5.48
C GLY A 202 -10.83 -15.76 6.17
N MET A 203 -11.92 -16.29 5.60
CA MET A 203 -12.58 -17.49 6.10
C MET A 203 -11.66 -18.72 6.09
N LEU A 204 -10.91 -18.92 5.00
CA LEU A 204 -9.96 -20.05 4.88
C LEU A 204 -8.82 -19.97 5.91
N ARG A 205 -8.38 -18.77 6.26
CA ARG A 205 -7.27 -18.56 7.19
C ARG A 205 -7.70 -18.57 8.66
N SER A 206 -8.87 -18.03 8.98
CA SER A 206 -9.25 -17.68 10.34
C SER A 206 -10.53 -18.36 10.84
N GLY A 207 -11.23 -19.12 9.99
CA GLY A 207 -12.45 -19.84 10.38
C GLY A 207 -13.69 -18.94 10.52
N PRO A 208 -14.80 -19.46 11.10
CA PRO A 208 -16.01 -18.69 11.34
C PRO A 208 -15.84 -17.68 12.49
N LEU A 209 -16.57 -16.57 12.41
CA LEU A 209 -16.53 -15.47 13.39
C LEU A 209 -17.41 -15.66 14.63
N ASP A 210 -18.07 -16.82 14.76
CA ASP A 210 -19.11 -17.04 15.76
C ASP A 210 -18.60 -17.03 17.21
N HIS A 211 -17.29 -17.18 17.40
CA HIS A 211 -16.63 -17.18 18.70
C HIS A 211 -16.04 -15.82 19.10
N VAL A 212 -16.19 -14.78 18.28
CA VAL A 212 -15.64 -13.45 18.56
C VAL A 212 -16.60 -12.65 19.45
N THR A 213 -16.23 -12.47 20.71
CA THR A 213 -17.02 -11.75 21.72
C THR A 213 -16.58 -10.29 21.85
N LEU A 214 -16.81 -9.50 20.80
CA LEU A 214 -16.70 -8.04 20.86
C LEU A 214 -18.08 -7.41 21.01
N PRO A 215 -18.21 -6.17 21.53
CA PRO A 215 -19.48 -5.48 21.68
C PRO A 215 -19.98 -5.00 20.31
N PHE A 216 -20.41 -5.93 19.47
CA PHE A 216 -20.91 -5.66 18.14
C PHE A 216 -22.35 -5.14 18.19
N SER A 217 -22.68 -4.22 17.29
CA SER A 217 -24.03 -3.70 17.17
C SER A 217 -25.00 -4.73 16.59
N ALA A 218 -26.31 -4.51 16.80
CA ALA A 218 -27.35 -5.35 16.21
C ALA A 218 -27.25 -5.46 14.68
N ALA A 219 -26.82 -4.38 14.01
CA ALA A 219 -26.61 -4.36 12.56
C ALA A 219 -25.49 -5.31 12.12
N TYR A 220 -24.39 -5.39 12.87
CA TYR A 220 -23.32 -6.35 12.59
C TYR A 220 -23.80 -7.79 12.75
N HIS A 221 -24.54 -8.09 13.82
CA HIS A 221 -25.07 -9.44 14.05
C HIS A 221 -26.03 -9.90 12.95
N ALA A 222 -26.85 -9.00 12.41
CA ALA A 222 -27.78 -9.27 11.32
C ALA A 222 -27.08 -9.42 9.95
N ALA A 223 -25.82 -9.02 9.81
CA ALA A 223 -25.12 -9.08 8.53
C ALA A 223 -24.71 -10.51 8.13
N PRO A 224 -24.70 -10.83 6.82
CA PRO A 224 -24.12 -12.07 6.29
C PRO A 224 -22.65 -12.25 6.68
N GLN A 225 -22.18 -13.51 6.77
CA GLN A 225 -20.81 -13.84 7.21
C GLN A 225 -19.71 -13.11 6.42
N ALA A 226 -19.86 -13.02 5.09
CA ALA A 226 -18.91 -12.30 4.26
C ALA A 226 -18.84 -10.80 4.60
N ILE A 227 -19.99 -10.19 4.92
CA ILE A 227 -20.07 -8.78 5.32
C ILE A 227 -19.48 -8.59 6.72
N LYS A 228 -19.74 -9.50 7.67
CA LYS A 228 -19.11 -9.49 9.00
C LYS A 228 -17.59 -9.46 8.92
N TRP A 229 -16.99 -10.28 8.05
CA TRP A 229 -15.54 -10.26 7.81
C TRP A 229 -15.02 -8.92 7.30
N LEU A 230 -15.73 -8.29 6.35
CA LEU A 230 -15.35 -6.98 5.81
C LEU A 230 -15.48 -5.88 6.86
N LEU A 231 -16.59 -5.86 7.60
CA LEU A 231 -16.83 -4.91 8.69
C LEU A 231 -15.75 -5.04 9.75
N LEU A 232 -15.56 -6.25 10.30
CA LEU A 232 -14.56 -6.54 11.32
C LEU A 232 -13.16 -6.10 10.88
N TYR A 233 -12.75 -6.44 9.66
CA TYR A 233 -11.41 -6.08 9.19
C TYR A 233 -11.25 -4.56 9.03
N ALA A 234 -12.30 -3.88 8.57
CA ALA A 234 -12.26 -2.43 8.37
C ALA A 234 -12.45 -1.64 9.68
N SER A 235 -13.00 -2.23 10.73
CA SER A 235 -13.32 -1.53 11.99
C SER A 235 -12.47 -1.95 13.20
N ALA A 236 -11.85 -3.13 13.17
CA ALA A 236 -11.09 -3.64 14.32
C ALA A 236 -9.87 -2.78 14.66
N GLY A 237 -9.20 -2.20 13.66
CA GLY A 237 -8.04 -1.32 13.88
C GLY A 237 -8.37 -0.10 14.73
N PRO A 238 -9.32 0.78 14.32
CA PRO A 238 -9.72 1.93 15.12
C PRO A 238 -10.38 1.55 16.45
N TYR A 239 -11.10 0.42 16.52
CA TYR A 239 -11.63 -0.11 17.77
C TYR A 239 -10.50 -0.44 18.76
N ASN A 240 -9.53 -1.26 18.36
CA ASN A 240 -8.39 -1.66 19.20
C ASN A 240 -7.56 -0.44 19.62
N PHE A 241 -7.33 0.51 18.71
CA PHE A 241 -6.68 1.78 19.03
C PHE A 241 -7.41 2.54 20.14
N SER A 242 -8.73 2.63 20.03
CA SER A 242 -9.57 3.32 21.01
C SER A 242 -9.60 2.62 22.36
N ALA A 243 -9.70 1.28 22.36
CA ALA A 243 -9.70 0.47 23.57
C ALA A 243 -8.38 0.62 24.34
N ILE A 244 -7.24 0.54 23.65
CA ILE A 244 -5.92 0.70 24.29
C ILE A 244 -5.69 2.11 24.80
N LEU A 245 -6.14 3.14 24.06
CA LEU A 245 -6.06 4.52 24.52
C LEU A 245 -6.85 4.69 25.83
N ALA A 246 -8.10 4.20 25.89
CA ALA A 246 -8.95 4.27 27.07
C ALA A 246 -8.35 3.51 28.27
N LYS A 247 -7.71 2.37 28.02
CA LYS A 247 -7.04 1.57 29.05
C LYS A 247 -5.70 2.17 29.52
N GLY A 248 -5.19 3.19 28.84
CA GLY A 248 -3.90 3.83 29.17
C GLY A 248 -2.69 2.90 29.09
N TYR A 249 -2.82 1.76 28.41
CA TYR A 249 -1.77 0.73 28.36
C TYR A 249 -0.60 1.19 27.48
N ARG A 250 0.63 0.97 27.97
CA ARG A 250 1.85 1.33 27.25
C ARG A 250 2.81 0.15 27.18
N ASN A 251 3.37 -0.07 25.99
CA ASN A 251 4.41 -1.05 25.74
C ASN A 251 5.25 -0.63 24.52
N PRO A 252 6.49 -0.13 24.73
CA PRO A 252 7.34 0.34 23.64
C PRO A 252 7.93 -0.79 22.78
N ASP A 253 7.97 -2.03 23.28
CA ASP A 253 8.57 -3.16 22.57
C ASP A 253 7.86 -3.45 21.25
N PHE A 254 6.56 -3.15 21.17
CA PHE A 254 5.78 -3.31 19.94
C PHE A 254 6.30 -2.42 18.81
N LEU A 255 6.73 -1.20 19.14
CA LEU A 255 7.29 -0.27 18.16
C LEU A 255 8.70 -0.71 17.71
N ILE A 256 9.52 -1.22 18.64
CA ILE A 256 10.86 -1.72 18.34
C ILE A 256 10.80 -2.83 17.30
N ASN A 257 9.89 -3.79 17.46
CA ASN A 257 9.73 -4.89 16.52
C ASN A 257 9.24 -4.46 15.12
N GLN A 258 8.60 -3.29 15.02
CA GLN A 258 8.19 -2.73 13.74
C GLN A 258 9.31 -1.92 13.06
N LEU A 259 10.09 -1.16 13.83
CA LEU A 259 11.14 -0.27 13.32
C LEU A 259 12.48 -0.97 13.11
N VAL A 260 12.83 -1.92 13.98
CA VAL A 260 14.15 -2.56 13.98
C VAL A 260 14.10 -3.81 13.10
N PRO A 261 14.94 -3.89 12.05
CA PRO A 261 14.99 -5.07 11.20
C PRO A 261 15.41 -6.30 12.01
N LEU A 262 14.86 -7.47 11.64
CA LEU A 262 15.21 -8.78 12.20
C LEU A 262 14.85 -9.02 13.68
N HIS A 263 14.16 -8.07 14.34
CA HIS A 263 13.72 -8.23 15.73
C HIS A 263 12.52 -9.20 15.91
N GLY A 264 11.96 -9.70 14.80
CA GLY A 264 10.82 -10.62 14.79
C GLY A 264 9.47 -9.91 14.82
N SER A 265 8.39 -10.63 14.51
CA SER A 265 7.02 -10.11 14.68
C SER A 265 6.58 -10.31 16.11
N VAL A 266 6.00 -9.30 16.76
CA VAL A 266 5.27 -9.53 18.01
C VAL A 266 4.00 -10.31 17.68
N ALA A 267 3.98 -11.58 18.06
CA ALA A 267 2.72 -12.31 18.18
C ALA A 267 1.92 -11.61 19.28
N THR A 268 0.92 -10.83 18.91
CA THR A 268 -0.07 -10.24 19.83
C THR A 268 -0.95 -11.30 20.51
N ALA A 269 -1.01 -12.51 19.94
CA ALA A 269 -1.58 -13.66 20.61
C ALA A 269 -0.60 -14.18 21.66
N GLY A 270 -1.02 -14.20 22.93
CA GLY A 270 -0.17 -14.59 24.06
C GLY A 270 0.66 -13.45 24.66
N THR A 271 0.48 -12.20 24.21
CA THR A 271 1.05 -11.04 24.90
C THR A 271 0.11 -10.54 26.00
N GLY A 272 0.67 -9.89 27.03
CA GLY A 272 -0.10 -9.22 28.09
C GLY A 272 -0.79 -7.91 27.65
N ILE A 273 -1.06 -7.73 26.34
CA ILE A 273 -1.77 -6.55 25.83
C ILE A 273 -3.26 -6.73 26.15
N PRO A 274 -3.92 -5.77 26.82
CA PRO A 274 -5.30 -5.91 27.27
C PRO A 274 -6.30 -5.63 26.12
N LEU A 275 -6.26 -6.42 25.05
CA LEU A 275 -7.26 -6.40 23.97
C LEU A 275 -8.57 -7.05 24.45
N ASP A 276 -9.71 -6.49 24.07
CA ASP A 276 -11.03 -7.06 24.42
C ASP A 276 -11.30 -8.41 23.76
N ALA A 277 -10.66 -8.65 22.60
CA ALA A 277 -10.59 -9.94 21.96
C ALA A 277 -9.14 -10.21 21.51
N SER A 278 -8.41 -11.04 22.25
CA SER A 278 -6.98 -11.33 21.99
C SER A 278 -6.73 -12.05 20.66
N ASN A 279 -7.75 -12.71 20.11
CA ASN A 279 -7.73 -13.33 18.79
C ASN A 279 -7.96 -12.32 17.64
N ILE A 280 -8.43 -11.10 17.92
CA ILE A 280 -8.60 -10.03 16.94
C ILE A 280 -7.52 -8.98 17.13
N ASN A 281 -6.35 -9.27 16.58
CA ASN A 281 -5.14 -8.48 16.75
C ASN A 281 -4.85 -7.47 15.63
N VAL A 282 -5.90 -7.01 14.95
CA VAL A 282 -5.79 -6.02 13.87
C VAL A 282 -5.55 -4.65 14.48
N GLY A 283 -4.49 -3.95 14.05
CA GLY A 283 -4.14 -2.62 14.54
C GLY A 283 -4.06 -1.58 13.42
N THR A 284 -4.28 -0.32 13.76
CA THR A 284 -3.94 0.79 12.86
C THR A 284 -2.41 0.89 12.70
N GLU A 285 -1.95 1.59 11.68
CA GLU A 285 -0.55 1.99 11.52
C GLU A 285 0.00 2.74 12.75
N PHE A 286 -0.89 3.42 13.47
CA PHE A 286 -0.56 4.31 14.58
C PHE A 286 -0.58 3.59 15.94
N PHE A 287 -1.10 2.37 15.97
CA PHE A 287 -1.24 1.55 17.18
C PHE A 287 0.10 1.26 17.90
N PRO A 288 1.20 0.91 17.21
CA PRO A 288 2.53 0.80 17.85
C PRO A 288 2.99 2.09 18.54
N PHE A 289 2.73 3.24 17.92
CA PHE A 289 3.15 4.53 18.44
C PHE A 289 2.28 4.97 19.63
N LEU A 290 0.99 4.61 19.62
CA LEU A 290 0.11 4.74 20.78
C LEU A 290 0.65 3.93 21.97
N LEU A 291 1.02 2.67 21.75
CA LEU A 291 1.57 1.83 22.80
C LEU A 291 2.91 2.37 23.34
N ALA A 292 3.77 2.90 22.48
CA ALA A 292 5.08 3.40 22.90
C ALA A 292 5.02 4.76 23.61
N PHE A 293 4.28 5.72 23.06
CA PHE A 293 4.33 7.13 23.48
C PHE A 293 2.96 7.76 23.74
N GLY A 294 1.90 6.95 23.83
CA GLY A 294 0.54 7.43 24.06
C GLY A 294 -0.03 8.22 22.87
N PRO A 295 -1.08 9.04 23.10
CA PRO A 295 -1.80 9.75 22.04
C PRO A 295 -0.91 10.70 21.24
N VAL A 296 0.12 11.28 21.86
CA VAL A 296 1.08 12.15 21.18
C VAL A 296 1.90 11.37 20.15
N GLY A 297 2.39 10.17 20.50
CA GLY A 297 3.09 9.30 19.56
C GLY A 297 2.22 8.92 18.36
N ALA A 298 0.98 8.53 18.63
CA ALA A 298 0.01 8.24 17.59
C ALA A 298 -0.19 9.44 16.65
N ALA A 299 -0.44 10.63 17.19
CA ALA A 299 -0.59 11.85 16.39
C ALA A 299 0.64 12.16 15.53
N LEU A 300 1.84 12.08 16.10
CA LEU A 300 3.09 12.27 15.37
C LEU A 300 3.26 11.26 14.23
N SER A 301 2.88 10.00 14.44
CA SER A 301 2.95 8.97 13.39
C SER A 301 1.95 9.22 12.25
N VAL A 302 0.76 9.76 12.54
CA VAL A 302 -0.21 10.19 11.52
C VAL A 302 0.38 11.31 10.67
N PHE A 303 0.96 12.34 11.30
CA PHE A 303 1.59 13.44 10.58
C PHE A 303 2.85 13.00 9.82
N ALA A 304 3.64 12.06 10.35
CA ALA A 304 4.79 11.50 9.66
C ALA A 304 4.38 10.72 8.40
N LEU A 305 3.33 9.91 8.48
CA LEU A 305 2.78 9.21 7.31
C LEU A 305 2.27 10.21 6.26
N TYR A 306 1.58 11.26 6.71
CA TYR A 306 1.14 12.32 5.82
C TYR A 306 2.31 13.08 5.15
N ALA A 307 3.37 13.37 5.89
CA ALA A 307 4.58 14.00 5.36
C ALA A 307 5.26 13.11 4.30
N LEU A 308 5.35 11.80 4.53
CA LEU A 308 5.86 10.84 3.54
C LEU A 308 4.98 10.78 2.28
N LEU A 309 3.66 10.87 2.45
CA LEU A 309 2.73 10.94 1.33
C LEU A 309 2.93 12.23 0.52
N LEU A 310 3.03 13.39 1.18
CA LEU A 310 3.33 14.67 0.53
C LEU A 310 4.67 14.63 -0.21
N TRP A 311 5.70 14.09 0.43
CA TRP A 311 7.02 13.92 -0.18
C TRP A 311 6.95 13.04 -1.44
N SER A 312 6.20 11.94 -1.41
CA SER A 312 5.98 11.09 -2.58
C SER A 312 5.28 11.84 -3.72
N VAL A 313 4.33 12.73 -3.41
CA VAL A 313 3.64 13.59 -4.40
C VAL A 313 4.59 14.64 -4.98
N GLN A 314 5.41 15.28 -4.17
CA GLN A 314 6.42 16.24 -4.63
C GLN A 314 7.38 15.59 -5.64
N ARG A 315 7.79 14.35 -5.38
CA ARG A 315 8.64 13.55 -6.27
C ARG A 315 8.00 13.25 -7.64
N LEU A 316 6.68 13.40 -7.81
CA LEU A 316 6.01 13.25 -9.10
C LEU A 316 6.12 14.50 -10.00
N ARG A 317 6.38 15.69 -9.44
CA ARG A 317 6.25 16.96 -10.16
C ARG A 317 7.18 17.16 -11.37
N PRO A 318 8.46 16.71 -11.36
CA PRO A 318 9.39 17.02 -12.45
C PRO A 318 8.92 16.50 -13.82
N ALA A 319 8.39 15.27 -13.89
CA ALA A 319 7.87 14.67 -15.12
C ALA A 319 7.11 13.34 -14.90
N VAL A 320 6.57 13.11 -13.69
CA VAL A 320 6.02 11.81 -13.28
C VAL A 320 7.00 10.65 -13.58
N PRO A 321 8.24 10.69 -13.05
CA PRO A 321 9.22 9.63 -13.32
C PRO A 321 8.73 8.29 -12.76
N LEU A 322 9.14 7.18 -13.39
CA LEU A 322 8.55 5.87 -13.12
C LEU A 322 8.68 5.46 -11.64
N PHE A 323 9.87 5.60 -11.08
CA PHE A 323 10.13 5.16 -9.71
C PHE A 323 9.46 6.07 -8.66
N SER A 324 9.32 7.37 -8.91
CA SER A 324 8.48 8.23 -8.06
C SER A 324 7.01 7.84 -8.13
N LEU A 325 6.51 7.42 -9.31
CA LEU A 325 5.15 6.88 -9.43
C LEU A 325 4.99 5.62 -8.59
N LEU A 326 5.95 4.69 -8.63
CA LEU A 326 5.91 3.48 -7.80
C LEU A 326 5.94 3.81 -6.30
N MET A 327 6.76 4.77 -5.86
CA MET A 327 6.77 5.27 -4.48
C MET A 327 5.41 5.85 -4.09
N PHE A 328 4.81 6.67 -4.96
CA PHE A 328 3.49 7.24 -4.72
C PHE A 328 2.40 6.17 -4.62
N LEU A 329 2.39 5.18 -5.51
CA LEU A 329 1.45 4.04 -5.44
C LEU A 329 1.59 3.29 -4.10
N ARG A 330 2.84 3.08 -3.64
CA ARG A 330 3.08 2.45 -2.34
C ARG A 330 2.55 3.30 -1.18
N MET A 331 2.90 4.59 -1.14
CA MET A 331 2.52 5.47 -0.03
C MET A 331 1.03 5.73 0.02
N THR A 332 0.35 5.84 -1.13
CA THR A 332 -1.11 5.94 -1.17
C THR A 332 -1.79 4.66 -0.74
N TYR A 333 -1.30 3.50 -1.17
CA TYR A 333 -1.83 2.21 -0.70
C TYR A 333 -1.69 2.07 0.82
N VAL A 334 -0.52 2.41 1.36
CA VAL A 334 -0.26 2.39 2.80
C VAL A 334 -1.16 3.40 3.54
N GLY A 335 -1.38 4.59 2.98
CA GLY A 335 -2.34 5.55 3.53
C GLY A 335 -3.77 5.00 3.57
N VAL A 336 -4.21 4.31 2.52
CA VAL A 336 -5.54 3.68 2.46
C VAL A 336 -5.67 2.54 3.46
N MET A 337 -4.58 1.80 3.68
CA MET A 337 -4.55 0.69 4.61
C MET A 337 -4.22 1.09 6.05
N SER A 338 -3.86 2.34 6.32
CA SER A 338 -3.41 2.78 7.64
C SER A 338 -4.42 2.55 8.77
N PRO A 339 -5.75 2.53 8.53
CA PRO A 339 -6.70 2.19 9.60
C PRO A 339 -6.76 0.68 9.88
N PHE A 340 -6.26 -0.17 8.97
CA PHE A 340 -6.50 -1.62 9.00
C PHE A 340 -5.25 -2.45 9.24
N ALA A 341 -4.08 -1.99 8.79
CA ALA A 341 -2.85 -2.77 8.92
C ALA A 341 -1.60 -1.88 8.94
N PRO A 342 -0.66 -2.09 9.90
CA PRO A 342 0.62 -1.42 9.92
C PRO A 342 1.51 -1.93 8.77
N GLN A 343 1.95 -1.02 7.91
CA GLN A 343 2.76 -1.28 6.73
C GLN A 343 3.72 -0.14 6.37
N ALA A 344 3.47 1.10 6.81
CA ALA A 344 4.26 2.28 6.49
C ALA A 344 5.64 2.24 7.14
N PHE A 345 5.67 2.03 8.46
CA PHE A 345 6.88 2.13 9.27
C PHE A 345 7.56 0.77 9.40
N THR A 346 7.60 0.01 8.32
CA THR A 346 8.24 -1.32 8.29
C THR A 346 9.50 -1.28 7.45
N TRP A 347 10.46 -2.14 7.78
CA TRP A 347 11.69 -2.28 6.99
C TRP A 347 11.43 -2.63 5.52
N THR A 348 10.41 -3.45 5.24
CA THR A 348 10.05 -3.81 3.85
C THR A 348 9.60 -2.60 3.04
N ASN A 349 8.86 -1.67 3.65
CA ASN A 349 8.47 -0.44 2.99
C ASN A 349 9.67 0.50 2.79
N ALA A 350 10.49 0.68 3.82
CA ALA A 350 11.71 1.47 3.73
C ALA A 350 12.65 0.95 2.63
N GLY A 351 12.85 -0.37 2.57
CA GLY A 351 13.66 -1.04 1.54
C GLY A 351 13.11 -0.82 0.13
N PHE A 352 11.80 -0.95 -0.07
CA PHE A 352 11.18 -0.66 -1.37
C PHE A 352 11.35 0.80 -1.80
N ILE A 353 11.16 1.74 -0.88
CA ILE A 353 11.40 3.16 -1.15
C ILE A 353 12.87 3.40 -1.47
N GLY A 354 13.80 2.79 -0.73
CA GLY A 354 15.23 2.84 -1.00
C GLY A 354 15.59 2.35 -2.40
N ILE A 355 15.04 1.20 -2.83
CA ILE A 355 15.20 0.68 -4.20
C ILE A 355 14.72 1.72 -5.23
N CYS A 356 13.54 2.33 -5.01
CA CYS A 356 13.00 3.34 -5.91
C CYS A 356 13.82 4.64 -5.93
N LEU A 357 14.62 4.92 -4.90
CA LEU A 357 15.55 6.05 -4.88
C LEU A 357 16.86 5.74 -5.61
N VAL A 358 17.35 4.50 -5.53
CA VAL A 358 18.62 4.06 -6.13
C VAL A 358 18.48 3.78 -7.62
N LEU A 359 17.41 3.12 -8.06
CA LEU A 359 17.24 2.72 -9.46
C LEU A 359 17.27 3.89 -10.46
N PRO A 360 16.70 5.09 -10.19
CA PRO A 360 16.87 6.26 -11.07
C PRO A 360 18.34 6.68 -11.24
N VAL A 361 19.15 6.57 -10.18
CA VAL A 361 20.58 6.91 -10.24
C VAL A 361 21.30 5.93 -11.16
N ILE A 362 21.05 4.63 -11.01
CA ILE A 362 21.57 3.60 -11.91
C ILE A 362 21.08 3.84 -13.36
N ALA A 363 19.83 4.27 -13.54
CA ALA A 363 19.28 4.59 -14.86
C ALA A 363 20.04 5.74 -15.55
N SER A 364 20.62 6.66 -14.79
CA SER A 364 21.40 7.77 -15.33
C SER A 364 22.72 7.30 -15.95
N TRP A 365 23.30 6.20 -15.42
CA TRP A 365 24.56 5.62 -15.88
C TRP A 365 24.44 4.68 -17.08
N LEU A 366 23.25 4.14 -17.37
CA LEU A 366 23.05 3.30 -18.56
C LEU A 366 23.17 4.13 -19.86
N PRO A 367 23.54 3.57 -21.02
CA PRO A 367 23.56 4.31 -22.29
C PRO A 367 22.17 4.81 -22.74
N ASN A 368 22.05 5.99 -23.36
CA ASN A 368 20.77 6.46 -23.95
C ASN A 368 20.79 6.28 -25.45
N ARG A 369 20.19 5.20 -25.95
CA ARG A 369 20.07 4.96 -27.40
C ARG A 369 19.12 5.94 -28.11
N ARG A 370 18.41 6.80 -27.35
CA ARG A 370 17.51 7.85 -27.87
C ARG A 370 18.03 9.26 -27.64
N ALA A 371 19.22 9.44 -27.04
CA ALA A 371 19.89 10.73 -27.11
C ALA A 371 20.29 10.88 -28.58
N LEU A 372 19.74 11.89 -29.27
CA LEU A 372 20.29 12.27 -30.57
C LEU A 372 21.80 12.40 -30.40
N ALA A 373 22.56 11.75 -31.27
CA ALA A 373 23.96 12.09 -31.43
C ALA A 373 24.04 13.61 -31.59
N PRO A 374 24.97 14.31 -30.91
CA PRO A 374 25.17 15.72 -31.19
C PRO A 374 25.33 15.85 -32.70
N SER A 375 24.43 16.62 -33.35
CA SER A 375 24.58 16.96 -34.76
C SER A 375 26.02 17.42 -34.92
N PRO A 376 26.81 16.85 -35.85
CA PRO A 376 28.14 17.36 -36.12
C PRO A 376 27.95 18.83 -36.47
N SER A 377 28.38 19.69 -35.54
CA SER A 377 28.40 21.12 -35.71
C SER A 377 29.07 21.36 -37.05
N THR A 378 28.32 22.00 -37.93
CA THR A 378 28.75 22.58 -39.18
C THR A 378 30.20 23.02 -39.06
N GLN A 379 31.13 22.19 -39.57
CA GLN A 379 32.47 22.63 -39.88
C GLN A 379 32.25 23.79 -40.86
N ARG A 380 32.34 25.02 -40.38
CA ARG A 380 32.61 26.17 -41.24
C ARG A 380 33.97 25.86 -41.85
N VAL A 381 33.94 25.30 -43.06
CA VAL A 381 35.05 25.43 -43.99
C VAL A 381 35.27 26.92 -44.16
N ALA A 382 36.33 27.44 -43.55
CA ALA A 382 36.78 28.80 -43.78
C ALA A 382 37.38 28.87 -45.18
N ASN A 383 36.52 29.00 -46.19
CA ASN A 383 36.91 29.51 -47.50
C ASN A 383 36.86 31.03 -47.44
N HIS A 384 38.03 31.66 -47.37
CA HIS A 384 38.51 32.61 -48.38
C HIS A 384 39.78 33.32 -47.91
N GLY A 385 40.92 32.76 -48.30
CA GLY A 385 42.02 33.59 -48.80
C GLY A 385 41.81 33.85 -50.29
N THR A 386 42.41 34.94 -50.79
CA THR A 386 42.41 35.48 -52.17
C THR A 386 41.27 36.45 -52.52
N ARG A 387 41.44 37.73 -52.17
CA ARG A 387 42.00 38.74 -53.11
C ARG A 387 42.44 39.98 -52.35
#